data_AF-A0A971BDQ4-F1
#
_entry.id   AF-A0A971BDQ4-F1
#
_cell.length_a   1.000
_cell.length_b   1.000
_cell.length_c   1.000
_cell.angle_alpha   90.00
_cell.angle_beta   90.00
_cell.angle_gamma   90.00
#
_symmetry.space_group_name_H-M   'P 1'
#
loop_
_entity.id
_entity.type
_entity.pdbx_description
1 polymer ?
#
loop_
_entity_poly.entity_id
_entity_poly.type
_entity_poly.pdbx_seq_one_letter_code
_entity_poly.pdbx_strand_id
1 'polypeptide(L)'
;MTDSFTINLFLADKHYPLRIKRSEEALFREAGRLVNDKLAQYRNHFDVSQSGLDLKDLLAMVACQLAIESLKANQSSDTTAYEQRIAALTKELDAFLR
;
A
#
# COMPACT_ATOMS: atom_id res chain seq x y z
N MET A 1 0.89 25.08 13.38
CA MET A 1 0.42 25.58 12.06
C MET A 1 0.03 24.38 11.22
N THR A 2 -1.25 24.29 10.82
CA THR A 2 -1.80 23.19 10.02
C THR A 2 -1.50 23.44 8.54
N ASP A 3 -0.27 23.10 8.13
CA ASP A 3 0.23 23.29 6.76
C ASP A 3 -0.40 22.27 5.79
N SER A 4 -1.71 22.46 5.58
CA SER A 4 -2.58 21.65 4.75
C SER A 4 -2.93 22.41 3.48
N PHE A 5 -2.83 21.74 2.34
CA PHE A 5 -3.10 22.31 1.03
C PHE A 5 -3.90 21.32 0.18
N THR A 6 -4.51 21.81 -0.88
CA THR A 6 -5.31 20.98 -1.78
C THR A 6 -4.45 20.47 -2.92
N ILE A 7 -4.46 19.16 -3.15
CA ILE A 7 -3.92 18.53 -4.36
C ILE A 7 -5.06 18.02 -5.23
N ASN A 8 -4.80 17.90 -6.53
CA ASN A 8 -5.67 17.19 -7.47
C ASN A 8 -5.08 15.81 -7.72
N LEU A 9 -5.65 14.79 -7.09
CA LEU A 9 -5.23 13.40 -7.26
C LEU A 9 -5.90 12.82 -8.52
N PHE A 10 -5.11 12.25 -9.43
CA PHE A 10 -5.62 11.57 -10.62
C PHE A 10 -5.82 10.09 -10.34
N LEU A 11 -7.06 9.60 -10.47
CA LEU A 11 -7.43 8.21 -10.22
C LEU A 11 -8.50 7.75 -11.20
N ALA A 12 -8.28 6.63 -11.88
CA ALA A 12 -9.27 6.01 -12.77
C ALA A 12 -9.92 7.00 -13.76
N ASP A 13 -9.08 7.80 -14.43
CA ASP A 13 -9.47 8.82 -15.41
C ASP A 13 -10.25 10.02 -14.82
N LYS A 14 -10.20 10.22 -13.50
CA LYS A 14 -10.86 11.32 -12.80
C LYS A 14 -9.90 12.06 -11.88
N HIS A 15 -10.11 13.37 -11.75
CA HIS A 15 -9.38 14.22 -10.81
C HIS A 15 -10.21 14.46 -9.55
N TYR A 16 -9.62 14.15 -8.40
CA TYR A 16 -10.22 14.32 -7.08
C TYR A 16 -9.45 15.38 -6.29
N PRO A 17 -10.06 16.53 -5.97
CA PRO A 17 -9.45 17.52 -5.10
C PRO A 17 -9.45 17.01 -3.65
N LEU A 18 -8.27 16.87 -3.05
CA LEU A 18 -8.08 16.37 -1.69
C LEU A 18 -7.23 17.36 -0.88
N ARG A 19 -7.69 17.68 0.33
CA ARG A 19 -6.92 18.51 1.26
C ARG A 19 -6.03 17.62 2.12
N ILE A 20 -4.72 17.77 1.98
CA ILE A 20 -3.71 16.91 2.62
C ILE A 20 -2.65 17.75 3.32
N LYS A 21 -1.85 17.12 4.18
CA LYS A 21 -0.65 17.75 4.75
C LYS A 21 0.47 17.78 3.71
N ARG A 22 1.29 18.82 3.72
CA ARG A 22 2.47 18.91 2.84
C ARG A 22 3.44 17.73 2.98
N SER A 23 3.61 17.22 4.20
CA SER A 23 4.47 16.06 4.47
C SER A 23 4.01 14.77 3.79
N GLU A 24 2.72 14.65 3.48
CA GLU A 24 2.12 13.42 2.95
C GLU A 24 1.94 13.48 1.43
N GLU A 25 2.23 14.60 0.77
CA GLU A 25 2.01 14.78 -0.67
C GLU A 25 2.65 13.67 -1.52
N ALA A 26 3.93 13.38 -1.27
CA ALA A 26 4.65 12.36 -2.00
C ALA A 26 3.95 11.00 -1.90
N LEU A 27 3.51 10.63 -0.69
CA LEU A 27 2.78 9.39 -0.42
C LEU A 27 1.44 9.35 -1.15
N PHE A 28 0.66 10.44 -1.12
CA PHE A 28 -0.61 10.50 -1.85
C PHE A 28 -0.43 10.35 -3.36
N ARG A 29 0.60 10.97 -3.94
CA ARG A 29 0.91 10.85 -5.37
C ARG A 29 1.36 9.44 -5.74
N GLU A 30 2.17 8.82 -4.90
CA GLU A 30 2.64 7.45 -5.11
C GLU A 30 1.49 6.44 -5.00
N ALA A 31 0.63 6.58 -3.98
CA ALA A 31 -0.58 5.76 -3.84
C ALA A 31 -1.50 5.90 -5.07
N GLY A 32 -1.71 7.11 -5.57
CA GLY A 32 -2.49 7.34 -6.79
C GLY A 32 -1.90 6.65 -8.02
N ARG A 33 -0.58 6.71 -8.22
CA ARG A 33 0.11 5.97 -9.29
C ARG A 33 -0.08 4.47 -9.16
N LEU A 34 0.15 3.92 -7.95
CA LEU A 34 0.02 2.50 -7.69
C LEU A 34 -1.38 1.97 -8.03
N VAL A 35 -2.43 2.70 -7.64
CA VAL A 35 -3.81 2.32 -7.96
C VAL A 35 -4.05 2.35 -9.47
N ASN A 36 -3.59 3.40 -10.17
CA ASN A 36 -3.77 3.51 -11.63
C ASN A 36 -3.02 2.42 -12.38
N ASP A 37 -1.79 2.10 -11.97
CA ASP A 37 -0.97 1.06 -12.59
C ASP A 37 -1.63 -0.31 -12.44
N LYS A 38 -2.12 -0.63 -11.24
CA LYS A 38 -2.88 -1.87 -11.02
C LYS A 38 -4.17 -1.87 -11.84
N LEU A 39 -4.93 -0.79 -11.81
CA LEU A 39 -6.16 -0.68 -12.59
C LEU A 39 -5.91 -0.91 -14.09
N ALA A 40 -4.80 -0.38 -14.64
CA ALA A 40 -4.39 -0.64 -16.02
C ALA A 40 -4.06 -2.13 -16.26
N GLN A 41 -3.38 -2.80 -15.33
CA GLN A 41 -3.14 -4.25 -15.41
C GLN A 41 -4.44 -5.04 -15.44
N TYR A 42 -5.40 -4.72 -14.56
CA TYR A 42 -6.70 -5.38 -14.55
C TYR A 42 -7.50 -5.11 -15.83
N ARG A 43 -7.45 -3.88 -16.37
CA ARG A 43 -8.06 -3.53 -17.67
C ARG A 43 -7.46 -4.32 -18.85
N ASN A 44 -6.17 -4.60 -18.80
CA ASN A 44 -5.49 -5.39 -19.84
C ASN A 44 -5.71 -6.90 -19.69
N HIS A 45 -5.86 -7.38 -18.45
CA HIS A 45 -6.00 -8.80 -18.14
C HIS A 45 -7.44 -9.29 -18.32
N PHE A 46 -8.39 -8.51 -17.84
CA PHE A 46 -9.81 -8.75 -18.05
C PHE A 46 -10.20 -7.95 -19.29
N ASP A 47 -10.34 -8.64 -20.42
CA ASP A 47 -10.79 -8.01 -21.67
C ASP A 47 -12.16 -7.37 -21.42
N VAL A 48 -12.17 -6.06 -21.12
CA VAL A 48 -13.32 -5.33 -20.55
C VAL A 48 -14.54 -5.43 -21.47
N SER A 49 -14.31 -5.71 -22.75
CA SER A 49 -15.34 -5.92 -23.78
C SER A 49 -16.07 -7.26 -23.68
N GLN A 50 -15.50 -8.28 -23.05
CA GLN A 50 -16.04 -9.65 -22.98
C GLN A 50 -16.58 -10.03 -21.59
N SER A 51 -16.16 -9.33 -20.52
CA SER A 51 -16.48 -9.72 -19.14
C SER A 51 -17.62 -8.93 -18.48
N GLY A 52 -18.12 -7.85 -19.09
CA GLY A 52 -19.22 -7.06 -18.52
C GLY A 52 -18.90 -6.37 -17.19
N LEU A 53 -17.62 -6.28 -16.83
CA LEU A 53 -17.13 -5.64 -15.61
C LEU A 53 -17.08 -4.12 -15.79
N ASP A 54 -17.69 -3.38 -14.86
CA ASP A 54 -17.62 -1.92 -14.86
C ASP A 54 -16.34 -1.44 -14.18
N LEU A 55 -15.99 -0.16 -14.37
CA LEU A 55 -14.87 0.50 -13.73
C LEU A 55 -14.90 0.37 -12.20
N LYS A 56 -16.10 0.34 -11.61
CA LYS A 56 -16.31 0.15 -10.17
C LYS A 56 -15.87 -1.23 -9.70
N ASP A 57 -16.15 -2.27 -10.48
CA ASP A 57 -15.77 -3.64 -10.15
C ASP A 57 -14.26 -3.82 -10.21
N LEU A 58 -13.63 -3.24 -11.24
CA LEU A 58 -12.17 -3.24 -11.38
C LEU A 58 -11.51 -2.48 -10.22
N LEU A 59 -12.05 -1.33 -9.82
CA LEU A 59 -11.57 -0.59 -8.65
C LEU A 59 -11.73 -1.39 -7.34
N ALA A 60 -12.84 -2.12 -7.18
CA ALA A 60 -13.05 -2.99 -6.02
C ALA A 60 -12.01 -4.13 -5.99
N MET A 61 -11.69 -4.74 -7.13
CA MET A 61 -10.62 -5.75 -7.21
C MET A 61 -9.25 -5.18 -6.83
N VAL A 62 -8.91 -3.99 -7.33
CA VAL A 62 -7.65 -3.31 -6.98
C VAL A 62 -7.60 -3.00 -5.48
N ALA A 63 -8.70 -2.52 -4.90
CA ALA A 63 -8.78 -2.23 -3.46
C ALA A 63 -8.60 -3.51 -2.63
N CYS A 64 -9.27 -4.61 -2.99
CA CYS A 64 -9.10 -5.90 -2.33
C CYS A 64 -7.65 -6.39 -2.41
N GLN A 65 -7.04 -6.31 -3.60
CA GLN A 65 -5.65 -6.72 -3.79
C GLN A 65 -4.67 -5.92 -2.91
N LEU A 66 -4.84 -4.60 -2.85
CA LEU A 66 -4.03 -3.73 -1.99
C LEU A 66 -4.26 -4.02 -0.50
N ALA A 67 -5.48 -4.32 -0.09
CA ALA A 67 -5.78 -4.72 1.29
C ALA A 67 -5.09 -6.04 1.65
N ILE A 68 -5.11 -7.04 0.75
CA ILE A 68 -4.41 -8.32 0.94
C ILE A 68 -2.91 -8.11 1.05
N GLU A 69 -2.32 -7.28 0.19
CA GLU A 69 -0.89 -6.95 0.26
C GLU A 69 -0.51 -6.23 1.55
N SER A 70 -1.33 -5.29 2.01
CA SER A 70 -1.14 -4.62 3.31
C SER A 70 -1.20 -5.61 4.47
N LEU A 71 -2.18 -6.54 4.46
CA LEU A 71 -2.27 -7.59 5.47
C LEU A 71 -1.06 -8.53 5.45
N LYS A 72 -0.60 -8.94 4.26
CA LYS A 72 0.61 -9.76 4.12
C LYS A 72 1.87 -9.02 4.58
N ALA A 73 2.01 -7.73 4.23
CA ALA A 73 3.12 -6.89 4.66
C ALA A 73 3.17 -6.74 6.18
N ASN A 74 2.01 -6.56 6.82
CA ASN A 74 1.89 -6.51 8.27
C ASN A 74 2.24 -7.85 8.93
N GLN A 75 1.85 -8.98 8.32
CA GLN A 75 2.24 -10.32 8.80
C GLN A 75 3.74 -10.61 8.62
N SER A 76 4.36 -10.21 7.50
CA SER A 76 5.81 -10.35 7.31
C SER A 76 6.66 -9.41 8.17
N SER A 77 6.02 -8.40 8.77
CA SER A 77 6.62 -7.53 9.79
C SER A 77 6.55 -8.14 11.19
N ASP A 78 6.26 -9.45 11.31
CA ASP A 78 6.52 -10.28 12.49
C ASP A 78 8.03 -10.24 12.83
N THR A 79 8.42 -9.10 13.39
CA THR A 79 9.75 -8.80 13.91
C THR A 79 10.05 -9.70 15.10
N THR A 80 9.03 -10.37 15.63
CA THR A 80 9.08 -11.42 16.66
C THR A 80 10.13 -12.48 16.36
N ALA A 81 10.31 -12.92 15.11
CA ALA A 81 11.36 -13.88 14.76
C ALA A 81 12.77 -13.29 14.90
N TYR A 82 12.95 -12.02 14.51
CA TYR A 82 14.22 -11.30 14.64
C TYR A 82 14.50 -10.93 16.10
N GLU A 83 13.49 -10.49 16.85
CA GLU A 83 13.56 -10.20 18.28
C GLU A 83 13.92 -11.42 19.10
N GLN A 84 13.32 -12.58 18.81
CA GLN A 84 13.68 -13.85 19.44
C GLN A 84 15.13 -14.25 19.13
N ARG A 85 15.58 -14.05 17.88
CA ARG A 85 16.96 -14.35 17.49
C ARG A 85 17.96 -13.43 18.18
N ILE A 86 17.66 -12.13 18.24
CA ILE A 86 18.47 -11.15 18.96
C ILE A 86 18.52 -11.51 20.44
N ALA A 87 17.38 -11.76 21.09
CA ALA A 87 17.34 -12.13 22.51
C ALA A 87 18.10 -13.42 22.84
N ALA A 88 18.06 -14.42 21.96
CA ALA A 88 18.85 -15.64 22.10
C ALA A 88 20.36 -15.36 22.02
N LEU A 89 20.79 -14.53 21.07
CA LEU A 89 22.19 -14.12 20.92
C LEU A 89 22.67 -13.31 22.12
N THR A 90 21.85 -12.39 22.65
CA THR A 90 22.20 -11.62 23.86
C THR A 90 22.40 -12.54 25.06
N LYS A 91 21.55 -13.57 25.19
CA LYS A 91 21.64 -14.56 26.28
C LYS A 91 22.89 -15.44 26.17
N GLU A 92 23.29 -15.80 24.95
CA GLU A 92 24.56 -16.51 24.71
C GLU A 92 25.76 -15.65 25.07
N LEU A 93 25.76 -14.37 24.67
CA LEU A 93 26.80 -13.41 25.03
C LEU A 93 26.91 -13.20 26.55
N ASP A 94 25.78 -13.03 27.25
CA ASP A 94 25.76 -12.89 28.71
C ASP A 94 26.25 -14.15 29.44
N ALA A 95 26.04 -15.33 28.85
CA ALA A 95 26.55 -16.59 29.39
C ALA A 95 28.07 -16.75 29.19
N PHE A 96 28.64 -16.16 28.13
CA PHE A 96 30.09 -16.14 27.87
C PHE A 96 30.84 -15.07 28.67
N LEU A 97 30.15 -14.01 29.10
CA LEU A 97 30.73 -12.88 29.85
C LEU A 97 30.61 -13.02 31.38
N ARG A 98 30.11 -14.16 31.88
CA ARG A 98 30.13 -14.57 33.29
C ARG A 98 31.25 -15.56 33.55
#